data_AF-A0A0A0J8Y1-F1
#
_entry.id   AF-A0A0A0J8Y1-F1
#
_cell.length_a   1.000
_cell.length_b   1.000
_cell.length_c   1.000
_cell.angle_alpha   90.00
_cell.angle_beta   90.00
_cell.angle_gamma   90.00
#
_symmetry.space_group_name_H-M   'P 1'
#
loop_
_entity.id
_entity.type
_entity.pdbx_description
1 polymer ?
#
loop_
_entity_poly.entity_id
_entity_poly.type
_entity_poly.pdbx_seq_one_letter_code
_entity_poly.pdbx_strand_id
1 'polypeptide(L)'
;MTLQPGERALVRTGLAVALPAGTVGLVHPRSGLAARHGVTIVNAPGTIDSGYRGEILVNLVNLDRDAAFTVEVGDRIAQLVVQEYVHADFREADSLPDSVRGDTGHGSTGGFGTTPSDTFEEVTTP
;
A
#
# COMPACT_ATOMS: atom_id res chain seq x y z
N MET A 1 -20.11 -10.58 8.33
CA MET A 1 -20.55 -9.21 7.95
C MET A 1 -20.43 -9.07 6.44
N THR A 2 -21.23 -8.23 5.79
CA THR A 2 -21.16 -8.03 4.33
C THR A 2 -20.81 -6.59 4.01
N LEU A 3 -19.86 -6.39 3.10
CA LEU A 3 -19.51 -5.10 2.50
C LEU A 3 -20.12 -5.01 1.11
N GLN A 4 -21.08 -4.11 0.92
CA GLN A 4 -21.57 -3.77 -0.42
C GLN A 4 -20.47 -3.06 -1.24
N PRO A 5 -20.61 -2.97 -2.58
CA PRO A 5 -19.73 -2.16 -3.40
C PRO A 5 -19.49 -0.75 -2.83
N GLY A 6 -18.22 -0.37 -2.66
CA GLY A 6 -17.80 0.92 -2.11
C GLY A 6 -17.87 1.05 -0.58
N GLU A 7 -18.45 0.07 0.13
CA GLU A 7 -18.52 0.10 1.59
C GLU A 7 -17.18 -0.23 2.26
N ARG A 8 -17.01 0.31 3.46
CA ARG A 8 -15.87 0.03 4.34
C ARG A 8 -16.36 -0.30 5.74
N ALA A 9 -15.59 -1.11 6.45
CA ALA A 9 -15.83 -1.35 7.87
C ALA A 9 -14.53 -1.66 8.61
N LEU A 10 -14.55 -1.31 9.89
CA LEU A 10 -13.48 -1.61 10.82
C LEU A 10 -13.69 -3.02 11.40
N VAL A 11 -12.84 -3.96 11.01
CA VAL A 11 -12.94 -5.37 11.41
C VAL A 11 -11.97 -5.67 12.54
N ARG A 12 -12.52 -6.23 13.61
CA ARG A 12 -11.79 -6.70 14.79
C ARG A 12 -11.03 -7.99 14.48
N THR A 13 -9.79 -8.09 14.94
CA THR A 13 -8.98 -9.32 14.78
C THR A 13 -8.99 -10.21 16.02
N GLY A 14 -9.35 -9.65 17.17
CA GLY A 14 -9.20 -10.31 18.47
C GLY A 14 -7.74 -10.44 18.93
N LEU A 15 -6.78 -9.83 18.22
CA LEU A 15 -5.36 -9.92 18.51
C LEU A 15 -4.78 -8.58 18.95
N ALA A 16 -3.93 -8.60 19.97
CA ALA A 16 -3.06 -7.51 20.35
C ALA A 16 -1.62 -8.01 20.37
N VAL A 17 -0.66 -7.14 20.04
CA VAL A 17 0.76 -7.50 19.96
C VAL A 17 1.61 -6.48 20.69
N ALA A 18 2.72 -6.93 21.27
CA ALA A 18 3.78 -6.06 21.77
C ALA A 18 4.99 -6.22 20.84
N LEU A 19 5.18 -5.27 19.92
CA LEU A 19 6.31 -5.34 19.00
C LEU A 19 7.60 -4.90 19.70
N PRO A 20 8.76 -5.46 19.31
CA PRO A 20 10.05 -4.99 19.77
C PRO A 20 10.26 -3.49 19.48
N ALA A 21 10.96 -2.79 20.36
CA ALA A 21 11.39 -1.43 20.09
C ALA A 21 12.26 -1.37 18.82
N GLY A 22 12.10 -0.31 18.01
CA GLY A 22 12.77 -0.19 16.71
C GLY A 22 12.11 -0.99 15.59
N THR A 23 10.95 -1.61 15.83
CA THR A 23 10.17 -2.31 14.80
C THR A 23 8.76 -1.72 14.63
N VAL A 24 8.23 -1.86 13.42
CA VAL A 24 6.88 -1.46 13.03
C VAL A 24 6.13 -2.68 12.49
N GLY A 25 4.86 -2.79 12.85
CA GLY A 25 3.95 -3.76 12.25
C GLY A 25 3.21 -3.12 11.09
N LEU A 26 3.18 -3.79 9.95
CA LEU A 26 2.53 -3.32 8.73
C LEU A 26 1.42 -4.30 8.35
N VAL A 27 0.18 -3.83 8.41
CA VAL A 27 -1.00 -4.61 8.01
C VAL A 27 -1.23 -4.42 6.51
N HIS A 28 -0.94 -5.45 5.74
CA HIS A 28 -1.08 -5.45 4.28
C HIS A 28 -2.35 -6.17 3.82
N PRO A 29 -2.93 -5.74 2.68
CA PRO A 29 -3.96 -6.51 1.99
C PRO A 29 -3.45 -7.88 1.56
N ARG A 30 -4.35 -8.86 1.47
CA ARG A 30 -4.04 -10.17 0.86
C ARG A 30 -4.27 -10.07 -0.64
N SER A 31 -3.26 -10.41 -1.45
CA SER A 31 -3.33 -10.31 -2.92
C SER A 31 -4.52 -11.05 -3.52
N GLY A 32 -4.86 -12.23 -2.98
CA GLY A 32 -6.01 -13.01 -3.42
C GLY A 32 -7.36 -12.34 -3.18
N LEU A 33 -7.52 -11.56 -2.11
CA LEU A 33 -8.75 -10.81 -1.84
C LEU A 33 -8.85 -9.59 -2.76
N ALA A 34 -7.74 -8.88 -2.96
CA ALA A 34 -7.69 -7.73 -3.86
C ALA A 34 -7.98 -8.13 -5.32
N ALA A 35 -7.33 -9.17 -5.84
CA ALA A 35 -7.45 -9.55 -7.24
C ALA A 35 -8.76 -10.24 -7.60
N ARG A 36 -9.38 -10.99 -6.67
CA ARG A 36 -10.59 -11.77 -6.95
C ARG A 36 -11.89 -11.15 -6.46
N HIS A 37 -11.82 -10.25 -5.49
CA HIS A 37 -13.00 -9.69 -4.82
C HIS A 37 -12.96 -8.17 -4.69
N GLY A 38 -11.92 -7.49 -5.20
CA GLY A 38 -11.78 -6.05 -5.04
C GLY A 38 -11.59 -5.58 -3.60
N VAL A 39 -11.31 -6.49 -2.66
CA VAL A 39 -11.22 -6.15 -1.23
C VAL A 39 -9.80 -5.76 -0.86
N THR A 40 -9.66 -4.59 -0.25
CA THR A 40 -8.39 -4.07 0.25
C THR A 40 -8.56 -3.41 1.61
N ILE A 41 -7.51 -2.74 2.09
CA ILE A 41 -7.48 -2.01 3.35
C ILE A 41 -7.33 -0.52 3.06
N VAL A 42 -8.19 0.32 3.62
CA VAL A 42 -8.25 1.78 3.35
C VAL A 42 -6.91 2.46 3.66
N ASN A 43 -6.30 2.11 4.79
CA ASN A 43 -5.04 2.70 5.25
C ASN A 43 -3.84 1.81 4.95
N ALA A 44 -3.87 1.00 3.88
CA ALA A 44 -2.77 0.10 3.54
C ALA A 44 -1.48 0.85 3.14
N PRO A 45 -0.29 0.40 3.62
CA PRO A 45 -0.13 -0.53 4.74
C PRO A 45 -0.52 0.13 6.07
N GLY A 46 -1.30 -0.57 6.88
CA GLY A 46 -1.69 -0.06 8.20
C GLY A 46 -0.54 -0.15 9.19
N THR A 47 -0.17 0.97 9.81
CA THR A 47 0.97 1.06 10.74
C THR A 47 0.56 0.69 12.17
N ILE A 48 1.30 -0.23 12.78
CA ILE A 48 1.21 -0.62 14.19
C ILE A 48 2.51 -0.22 14.88
N ASP A 49 2.43 0.74 15.80
CA ASP A 49 3.57 1.22 16.57
C ASP A 49 4.04 0.21 17.62
N SER A 50 5.33 0.19 17.93
CA SER A 50 5.90 -0.66 18.97
C SER A 50 5.38 -0.37 20.38
N GLY A 51 4.88 0.85 20.61
CA GLY A 51 4.19 1.24 21.85
C GLY A 51 2.72 0.81 21.93
N TYR A 52 2.11 0.38 20.81
CA TYR A 52 0.69 0.05 20.77
C TYR A 52 0.40 -1.25 21.52
N ARG A 53 -0.68 -1.27 22.31
CA ARG A 53 -1.14 -2.46 23.08
C ARG A 53 -2.63 -2.75 22.90
N GLY A 54 -3.30 -1.98 22.06
CA GLY A 54 -4.69 -2.22 21.73
C GLY A 54 -4.84 -3.39 20.76
N GLU A 55 -6.10 -3.74 20.50
CA GLU A 55 -6.44 -4.71 19.48
C GLU A 55 -6.08 -4.19 18.08
N ILE A 56 -5.44 -5.01 17.26
CA ILE A 56 -5.23 -4.70 15.84
C ILE A 56 -6.60 -4.73 15.15
N LEU A 57 -6.95 -3.63 14.50
CA LEU A 57 -8.17 -3.50 13.71
C LEU A 57 -7.82 -3.32 12.23
N VAL A 58 -8.66 -3.86 11.35
CA VAL A 58 -8.44 -3.84 9.90
C VAL A 58 -9.54 -3.02 9.21
N ASN A 59 -9.19 -1.91 8.58
CA ASN A 59 -10.12 -1.07 7.82
C ASN A 59 -10.38 -1.66 6.43
N LEU A 60 -11.19 -2.70 6.33
CA LEU A 60 -11.54 -3.28 5.04
C LEU A 60 -12.39 -2.32 4.21
N VAL A 61 -12.16 -2.30 2.89
CA VAL A 61 -13.01 -1.64 1.90
C VAL A 61 -13.21 -2.57 0.72
N ASN A 62 -14.45 -2.62 0.22
CA ASN A 62 -14.80 -3.31 -1.02
C ASN A 62 -14.75 -2.31 -2.18
N LEU A 63 -13.78 -2.48 -3.09
CA LEU A 63 -13.62 -1.68 -4.31
C LEU A 63 -14.22 -2.37 -5.54
N ASP A 64 -14.77 -3.58 -5.41
CA ASP A 64 -15.61 -4.14 -6.45
C ASP A 64 -16.83 -3.23 -6.68
N ARG A 65 -17.21 -3.04 -7.95
CA ARG A 65 -18.27 -2.11 -8.33
C ARG A 65 -19.66 -2.73 -8.23
N ASP A 66 -19.73 -4.04 -8.31
CA ASP A 66 -20.97 -4.76 -8.55
C ASP A 66 -21.20 -5.88 -7.52
N ALA A 67 -20.13 -6.53 -7.06
CA ALA A 67 -20.20 -7.65 -6.14
C ALA A 67 -20.03 -7.23 -4.67
N ALA A 68 -20.95 -7.67 -3.82
CA ALA A 68 -20.78 -7.62 -2.37
C ALA A 68 -19.77 -8.69 -1.90
N PHE A 69 -19.07 -8.41 -0.80
CA PHE A 69 -18.14 -9.34 -0.17
C PHE A 69 -18.54 -9.63 1.27
N THR A 70 -18.66 -10.91 1.63
CA THR A 70 -18.97 -11.33 3.00
C THR A 70 -17.70 -11.82 3.69
N VAL A 71 -17.42 -11.25 4.86
CA VAL A 71 -16.38 -11.69 5.79
C VAL A 71 -17.04 -12.52 6.89
N GLU A 72 -16.58 -13.75 7.06
CA GLU A 72 -16.99 -14.64 8.15
C GLU A 72 -15.97 -14.66 9.29
N VAL A 73 -16.42 -15.07 10.47
CA VAL A 73 -15.53 -15.25 11.62
C VAL A 73 -14.51 -16.35 11.29
N GLY A 74 -13.23 -16.03 11.46
CA GLY A 74 -12.11 -16.94 11.14
C GLY A 74 -11.51 -16.72 9.75
N ASP A 75 -12.11 -15.89 8.91
CA ASP A 75 -11.52 -15.54 7.63
C ASP A 75 -10.20 -14.79 7.79
N ARG A 76 -9.22 -15.16 6.97
CA ARG A 76 -7.95 -14.43 6.86
C ARG A 76 -8.17 -13.19 6.00
N ILE A 77 -8.29 -12.02 6.61
CA ILE A 77 -8.63 -10.77 5.91
C ILE A 77 -7.43 -9.87 5.57
N ALA A 78 -6.30 -10.06 6.26
CA ALA A 78 -5.09 -9.26 6.11
C ALA A 78 -3.84 -10.13 6.40
N GLN A 79 -2.66 -9.53 6.27
CA GLN A 79 -1.40 -10.12 6.70
C GLN A 79 -0.54 -9.07 7.40
N LEU A 80 0.15 -9.46 8.47
CA LEU A 80 1.04 -8.59 9.23
C LEU A 80 2.49 -8.86 8.84
N VAL A 81 3.23 -7.82 8.50
CA VAL A 81 4.68 -7.85 8.30
C VAL A 81 5.32 -7.05 9.42
N VAL A 82 6.38 -7.55 10.04
CA VAL A 82 7.15 -6.80 11.04
C VAL A 82 8.48 -6.42 10.43
N GLN A 83 8.85 -5.15 10.50
CA GLN A 83 10.10 -4.62 9.93
C GLN A 83 10.80 -3.70 10.91
N GLU A 84 12.13 -3.65 10.84
CA GLU A 84 12.92 -2.62 11.51
C GLU A 84 12.74 -1.27 10.80
N TYR A 85 12.77 -0.18 11.56
CA TYR A 85 12.76 1.18 11.02
C TYR A 85 13.86 2.04 11.63
N VAL A 86 14.26 3.08 10.90
CA VAL A 86 15.20 4.08 11.39
C VAL A 86 14.45 5.16 12.15
N HIS A 87 14.89 5.46 13.37
CA HIS A 87 14.45 6.67 14.07
C HIS A 87 15.20 7.87 13.49
N ALA A 88 14.50 8.73 12.75
CA ALA A 88 15.12 9.86 12.08
C ALA A 88 15.24 11.07 13.02
N ASP A 89 16.47 11.58 13.16
CA ASP A 89 16.73 12.88 13.78
C ASP A 89 16.74 13.96 12.69
N PHE A 90 15.64 14.68 12.56
CA PHE A 90 15.51 15.75 11.56
C PHE A 90 16.36 16.97 11.94
N ARG A 91 17.07 17.53 10.95
CA ARG A 91 17.83 18.79 11.06
C ARG A 91 17.41 19.73 9.94
N GLU A 92 16.97 20.93 10.31
CA GLU A 92 16.62 21.98 9.35
C GLU A 92 17.88 22.49 8.62
N ALA A 93 17.75 22.78 7.34
CA ALA A 93 18.85 23.26 6.49
C ALA A 93 18.32 24.23 5.43
N ASP A 94 19.13 25.22 5.05
CA ASP A 94 18.79 26.21 4.02
C ASP A 94 18.75 25.60 2.61
N SER A 95 19.48 24.50 2.37
CA SER A 95 19.50 23.77 1.11
C SER A 95 19.84 22.29 1.28
N LEU A 96 19.40 21.47 0.32
CA LEU A 96 19.72 20.03 0.22
C LEU A 96 20.89 19.81 -0.76
N PRO A 97 21.69 18.75 -0.59
CA PRO A 97 22.70 18.36 -1.57
C PRO A 97 22.10 17.98 -2.93
N ASP A 98 22.85 18.24 -4.00
CA ASP A 98 22.45 17.83 -5.35
C ASP A 98 22.30 16.30 -5.47
N SER A 99 21.36 15.84 -6.31
CA SER A 99 21.19 14.43 -6.65
C SER A 99 20.86 14.26 -8.12
N VAL A 100 21.17 13.09 -8.69
CA VAL A 100 20.87 12.75 -10.09
C VAL A 100 19.37 12.85 -10.40
N ARG A 101 18.51 12.59 -9.41
CA ARG A 101 17.05 12.69 -9.57
C ARG A 101 16.51 14.11 -9.43
N GLY A 102 17.19 14.96 -8.65
CA GLY A 102 16.74 16.31 -8.31
C GLY A 102 15.28 16.31 -7.80
N ASP A 103 14.52 17.32 -8.21
CA ASP A 103 13.11 17.51 -7.81
C ASP A 103 12.09 16.73 -8.68
N THR A 104 12.54 15.78 -9.50
CA THR A 104 11.65 15.07 -10.43
C THR A 104 10.88 13.92 -9.75
N GLY A 105 9.55 14.06 -9.67
CA GLY A 105 8.60 13.08 -9.10
C GLY A 105 7.40 12.78 -10.00
N HIS A 106 6.46 11.95 -9.55
CA HIS A 106 5.16 11.70 -10.21
C HIS A 106 5.20 11.19 -11.67
N GLY A 107 6.04 10.20 -11.97
CA GLY A 107 6.09 9.60 -13.32
C GLY A 107 7.10 10.24 -14.27
N SER A 108 8.04 11.04 -13.75
CA SER A 108 9.14 11.64 -14.51
C SER A 108 10.04 10.64 -15.25
N THR A 109 9.97 9.35 -14.92
CA THR A 109 10.69 8.26 -15.60
C THR A 109 9.96 7.71 -16.83
N GLY A 110 8.77 8.23 -17.17
CA GLY A 110 7.95 7.73 -18.29
C GLY A 110 7.36 6.34 -18.06
N GLY A 111 6.74 5.76 -19.10
CA GLY A 111 6.19 4.38 -19.09
C GLY A 111 4.68 4.27 -19.31
N PHE A 112 3.94 5.38 -19.25
CA PHE A 112 2.49 5.41 -19.54
C PHE A 112 2.16 6.64 -20.37
N GLY A 113 2.15 6.47 -21.70
CA GLY A 113 1.82 7.48 -22.69
C GLY A 113 2.06 6.90 -24.09
N THR A 114 1.08 7.02 -24.98
CA THR A 114 1.15 6.55 -26.37
C THR A 114 2.34 7.21 -27.08
N THR A 115 3.42 6.46 -27.31
CA THR A 115 4.42 6.86 -28.31
C THR A 115 3.71 6.79 -29.67
N PRO A 116 3.52 7.90 -30.41
CA PRO A 116 3.21 7.81 -31.83
C PRO A 116 4.41 7.15 -32.49
N SER A 117 4.14 6.11 -33.29
CA SER A 117 5.14 5.43 -34.09
C SER A 117 5.74 6.40 -35.10
N ASP A 118 6.89 6.98 -34.79
CA ASP A 118 7.70 7.66 -35.79
C ASP A 118 8.58 6.63 -36.51
N THR A 119 8.07 6.27 -37.68
CA THR A 119 8.79 6.08 -38.95
C THR A 119 10.23 5.60 -38.89
N PHE A 120 10.45 4.35 -39.30
CA PHE A 120 11.76 3.88 -39.74
C PHE A 120 12.14 4.66 -41.02
N GLU A 121 13.15 5.52 -40.93
CA GLU A 121 13.88 5.98 -42.12
C GLU A 121 14.71 4.81 -42.68
N GLU A 122 14.39 4.44 -43.91
CA GLU A 122 15.13 3.46 -44.71
C GLU A 122 16.51 4.06 -45.06
N VAL A 123 17.57 3.53 -44.43
CA VAL A 123 18.95 3.85 -44.80
C VAL A 123 19.29 3.11 -46.09
N THR A 124 19.18 3.80 -47.22
CA THR A 124 19.77 3.36 -48.49
C THR A 124 21.27 3.65 -48.47
N THR A 125 22.09 2.62 -48.27
CA THR A 125 23.54 2.68 -48.51
C THR A 125 23.86 2.73 -50.02
N PRO A 126 24.93 3.42 -50.46
CA PRO A 126 25.35 3.51 -51.85
C PRO A 126 25.89 2.20 -52.44
#